data_AF-A0A1H2BVN5-F1
#
_entry.id   AF-A0A1H2BVN5-F1
#
_cell.length_a   1.000
_cell.length_b   1.000
_cell.length_c   1.000
_cell.angle_alpha   90.00
_cell.angle_beta   90.00
_cell.angle_gamma   90.00
#
_symmetry.space_group_name_H-M   'P 1'
#
loop_
_entity.id
_entity.type
_entity.pdbx_description
1 polymer ?
#
loop_
_entity_poly.entity_id
_entity_poly.type
_entity_poly.pdbx_seq_one_letter_code
_entity_poly.pdbx_strand_id
1 'polypeptide(L)'
;MDDRLRLRLDLFRDMAQTPPGVVDFVASELARLEPDFDVTDDTAGSLTSHLVAALGRLLRGEPDIDPPADVVYRQVVDEAPAAVDAAARVSGRAEAALGVPLSAVEQQYLSLHLGALALTATKENR
;
A
#
# COMPACT_ATOMS: atom_id res chain seq x y z
N MET A 1 -0.36 11.02 -9.49
CA MET A 1 0.21 9.89 -10.25
C MET A 1 0.86 10.44 -11.50
N ASP A 2 2.13 10.10 -11.70
CA ASP A 2 2.87 10.35 -12.93
C ASP A 2 2.71 9.18 -13.91
N ASP A 3 3.22 9.34 -15.13
CA ASP A 3 3.07 8.33 -16.17
C ASP A 3 3.83 7.04 -15.86
N ARG A 4 4.93 7.14 -15.12
CA ARG A 4 5.72 5.98 -14.69
C ARG A 4 4.92 5.09 -13.73
N LEU A 5 4.23 5.67 -12.76
CA LEU A 5 3.41 4.90 -11.83
C LEU A 5 2.20 4.28 -12.52
N ARG A 6 1.59 4.98 -13.48
CA ARG A 6 0.51 4.42 -14.31
C ARG A 6 1.01 3.21 -15.11
N LEU A 7 2.17 3.34 -15.77
CA LEU A 7 2.79 2.23 -16.50
C LEU A 7 3.07 1.03 -15.57
N ARG A 8 3.54 1.28 -14.34
CA ARG A 8 3.74 0.20 -13.35
C ARG A 8 2.44 -0.53 -13.04
N LEU A 9 1.33 0.19 -12.84
CA LEU A 9 0.02 -0.42 -12.60
C LEU A 9 -0.46 -1.24 -13.81
N ASP A 10 -0.25 -0.73 -15.02
CA ASP A 10 -0.62 -1.45 -16.25
C ASP A 10 0.19 -2.75 -16.39
N LEU A 11 1.49 -2.73 -16.11
CA LEU A 11 2.32 -3.93 -16.08
C LEU A 11 1.82 -4.96 -15.06
N PHE A 12 1.40 -4.53 -13.86
CA PHE A 12 0.79 -5.44 -12.90
C PHE A 12 -0.56 -5.99 -13.37
N ARG A 13 -1.33 -5.23 -14.14
CA ARG A 13 -2.62 -5.68 -14.69
C ARG A 13 -2.44 -6.80 -15.71
N ASP A 14 -1.34 -6.75 -16.47
CA ASP A 14 -1.03 -7.75 -17.50
C ASP A 14 -0.38 -9.03 -16.95
N MET A 15 0.04 -9.02 -15.68
CA MET A 15 0.65 -10.17 -15.03
C MET A 15 -0.39 -11.25 -14.69
N ALA A 16 -0.18 -12.48 -15.18
CA ALA A 16 -1.07 -13.62 -14.95
C ALA A 16 -1.29 -13.96 -13.46
N GLN A 17 -0.30 -13.65 -12.63
CA GLN A 17 -0.36 -13.87 -11.18
C GLN A 17 -1.17 -12.81 -10.43
N THR A 18 -1.53 -11.68 -11.06
CA THR A 18 -2.28 -10.61 -10.40
C THR A 18 -3.78 -10.92 -10.46
N PRO A 19 -4.45 -11.16 -9.32
CA PRO A 19 -5.88 -11.44 -9.31
C PRO A 19 -6.72 -10.26 -9.84
N PRO A 20 -7.88 -10.54 -10.47
CA PRO A 20 -8.80 -9.49 -10.92
C PRO A 20 -9.17 -8.51 -9.80
N GLY A 21 -9.25 -7.21 -10.12
CA GLY A 21 -9.63 -6.16 -9.18
C GLY A 21 -8.52 -5.62 -8.28
N VAL A 22 -7.39 -6.34 -8.11
CA VAL A 22 -6.29 -5.88 -7.25
C VAL A 22 -5.68 -4.57 -7.75
N VAL A 23 -5.35 -4.48 -9.03
CA VAL A 23 -4.72 -3.26 -9.59
C VAL A 23 -5.67 -2.07 -9.50
N ASP A 24 -6.96 -2.28 -9.78
CA ASP A 24 -7.95 -1.19 -9.74
C ASP A 24 -8.20 -0.73 -8.30
N PHE A 25 -8.21 -1.66 -7.33
CA PHE A 25 -8.22 -1.33 -5.92
C PHE A 25 -7.01 -0.47 -5.54
N VAL A 26 -5.79 -0.92 -5.87
CA VAL A 26 -4.55 -0.19 -5.56
C VAL A 26 -4.54 1.19 -6.21
N ALA A 27 -4.96 1.31 -7.48
CA ALA A 27 -5.08 2.59 -8.17
C ALA A 27 -6.06 3.53 -7.45
N SER A 28 -7.19 3.01 -6.93
CA SER A 28 -8.14 3.81 -6.16
C SER A 28 -7.57 4.29 -4.82
N GLU A 29 -6.74 3.47 -4.16
CA GLU A 29 -6.09 3.83 -2.91
C GLU A 29 -5.00 4.89 -3.13
N LEU A 30 -4.23 4.78 -4.21
CA LEU A 30 -3.26 5.81 -4.62
C LEU A 30 -3.95 7.14 -4.94
N ALA A 31 -5.10 7.11 -5.60
CA ALA A 31 -5.89 8.32 -5.87
C ALA A 31 -6.38 9.00 -4.58
N ARG A 32 -6.68 8.23 -3.52
CA ARG A 32 -7.04 8.80 -2.21
C ARG A 32 -5.88 9.48 -1.49
N LEU A 33 -4.64 9.14 -1.84
CA LEU A 33 -3.43 9.76 -1.29
C LEU A 33 -3.04 11.05 -2.01
N GLU A 34 -3.49 11.26 -3.26
CA GLU A 34 -3.11 12.42 -4.06
C GLU A 34 -3.42 13.79 -3.44
N PRO A 35 -4.51 14.01 -2.67
CA PRO A 35 -4.74 15.31 -2.04
C PRO A 35 -3.61 15.73 -1.10
N ASP A 36 -3.04 14.77 -0.35
CA ASP A 36 -2.10 15.04 0.73
C ASP A 36 -0.64 14.80 0.32
N PHE A 37 -0.41 13.93 -0.67
CA PHE A 37 0.93 13.47 -1.05
C PHE A 37 1.23 13.67 -2.53
N ASP A 38 2.50 13.86 -2.86
CA ASP A 38 3.00 13.77 -4.23
C ASP A 38 3.15 12.30 -4.63
N VAL A 39 2.08 11.73 -5.20
CA VAL A 39 2.01 10.31 -5.57
C VAL A 39 2.62 10.13 -6.96
N THR A 40 3.86 9.66 -7.01
CA THR A 40 4.64 9.35 -8.24
C THR A 40 5.27 7.96 -8.14
N ASP A 41 5.87 7.47 -9.22
CA ASP A 41 6.61 6.20 -9.21
C ASP A 41 7.74 6.21 -8.18
N ASP A 42 8.42 7.35 -8.04
CA ASP A 42 9.56 7.50 -7.13
C ASP A 42 9.12 7.50 -5.65
N THR A 43 7.98 8.10 -5.33
CA THR A 43 7.50 8.22 -3.94
C THR A 43 6.60 7.05 -3.51
N ALA A 44 5.76 6.53 -4.42
CA ALA A 44 4.74 5.55 -4.12
C ALA A 44 4.93 4.21 -4.86
N GLY A 45 5.98 4.05 -5.69
CA GLY A 45 6.21 2.81 -6.44
C GLY A 45 6.46 1.58 -5.56
N SER A 46 7.18 1.75 -4.44
CA SER A 46 7.42 0.68 -3.46
C SER A 46 6.13 0.28 -2.74
N LEU A 47 5.38 1.27 -2.23
CA LEU A 47 4.05 1.09 -1.65
C LEU A 47 3.11 0.33 -2.61
N THR A 48 3.10 0.74 -3.88
CA THR A 48 2.26 0.15 -4.94
C THR A 48 2.60 -1.31 -5.17
N SER A 49 3.90 -1.61 -5.33
CA SER A 49 4.37 -2.98 -5.59
C SER A 49 4.09 -3.90 -4.40
N HIS A 50 4.28 -3.40 -3.19
CA HIS A 50 3.95 -4.11 -1.96
C HIS A 50 2.45 -4.44 -1.90
N LEU A 51 1.57 -3.44 -2.08
CA LEU A 51 0.13 -3.66 -1.92
C LEU A 51 -0.44 -4.63 -2.97
N VAL A 52 0.03 -4.56 -4.22
CA VAL A 52 -0.32 -5.54 -5.26
C VAL A 52 0.14 -6.94 -4.89
N ALA A 53 1.39 -7.08 -4.40
CA ALA A 53 1.94 -8.38 -4.02
C ALA A 53 1.22 -8.99 -2.80
N ALA A 54 0.97 -8.19 -1.76
CA ALA A 54 0.27 -8.57 -0.55
C ALA A 54 -1.14 -9.06 -0.83
N LEU A 55 -1.95 -8.25 -1.51
CA LEU A 55 -3.32 -8.60 -1.88
C LEU A 55 -3.37 -9.79 -2.84
N GLY A 56 -2.44 -9.85 -3.79
CA GLY A 56 -2.31 -10.99 -4.69
C GLY A 56 -2.07 -12.30 -3.93
N ARG A 57 -1.15 -12.29 -2.95
CA ARG A 57 -0.84 -13.44 -2.10
C ARG A 57 -2.07 -13.89 -1.30
N LEU A 58 -2.73 -12.96 -0.63
CA LEU A 58 -3.91 -13.23 0.19
C LEU A 58 -5.07 -13.81 -0.63
N LEU A 59 -5.37 -13.24 -1.81
CA LEU A 59 -6.43 -13.72 -2.69
C LEU A 59 -6.13 -15.10 -3.30
N ARG A 60 -4.85 -15.47 -3.44
CA ARG A 60 -4.45 -16.81 -3.87
C ARG A 60 -4.41 -17.82 -2.72
N GLY A 61 -4.70 -17.41 -1.48
CA GLY A 61 -4.65 -18.27 -0.29
C GLY A 61 -3.23 -18.72 0.05
N GLU A 62 -2.22 -17.97 -0.40
CA GLU A 62 -0.82 -18.24 -0.10
C GLU A 62 -0.48 -17.86 1.36
N PRO A 63 0.52 -18.51 1.97
CA PRO A 63 0.94 -18.17 3.34
C PRO A 63 1.32 -16.71 3.50
N ASP A 64 1.17 -16.22 4.73
CA ASP A 64 1.62 -14.88 5.07
C ASP A 64 3.16 -14.78 5.12
N ILE A 65 3.67 -13.55 5.24
CA ILE A 65 5.10 -13.27 5.40
C ILE A 65 5.49 -13.13 6.86
N ASP A 66 6.80 -13.16 7.11
CA ASP A 66 7.35 -12.85 8.43
C ASP A 66 7.17 -11.36 8.77
N PRO A 67 6.87 -11.04 10.04
CA PRO A 67 6.71 -9.64 10.47
C PRO A 67 8.00 -8.84 10.29
N PRO A 68 7.89 -7.51 10.10
CA PRO A 68 9.06 -6.65 10.17
C PRO A 68 9.71 -6.74 11.55
N ALA A 69 10.99 -6.36 11.65
CA ALA A 69 11.65 -6.31 12.95
C ALA A 69 10.93 -5.33 13.90
N ASP A 70 10.69 -5.75 15.15
CA ASP A 70 9.96 -4.97 16.16
C ASP A 70 10.46 -3.53 16.29
N VAL A 71 11.78 -3.34 16.24
CA VAL A 71 12.42 -2.02 16.34
C VAL A 71 12.03 -1.09 15.19
N VAL A 72 11.87 -1.62 13.98
CA VAL A 72 11.46 -0.88 12.79
C VAL A 72 9.99 -0.50 12.88
N TYR A 73 9.14 -1.47 13.25
CA TYR A 73 7.71 -1.19 13.39
C TYR A 73 7.41 -0.18 14.50
N ARG A 74 8.10 -0.31 15.65
CA ARG A 74 7.94 0.62 16.76
C ARG A 74 8.31 2.06 16.39
N GLN A 75 9.35 2.26 15.59
CA GLN A 75 9.70 3.58 15.09
C GLN A 75 8.53 4.22 14.33
N VAL A 76 7.81 3.46 13.49
CA VAL A 76 6.65 3.98 12.76
C VAL A 76 5.48 4.29 13.68
N VAL A 77 5.23 3.46 14.69
CA VAL A 77 4.20 3.75 15.70
C VAL A 77 4.49 5.07 16.42
N ASP A 78 5.76 5.33 16.74
CA ASP A 78 6.18 6.51 17.49
C ASP A 78 6.23 7.78 16.60
N GLU A 79 6.74 7.67 15.37
CA GLU A 79 6.98 8.83 14.48
C GLU A 79 5.81 9.14 13.53
N ALA A 80 5.02 8.13 13.15
CA ALA A 80 3.94 8.25 12.18
C ALA A 80 2.70 7.41 12.57
N PRO A 81 2.09 7.62 13.76
CA PRO A 81 0.94 6.82 14.22
C PRO A 81 -0.26 6.86 13.26
N ALA A 82 -0.44 7.97 12.53
CA ALA A 82 -1.48 8.08 11.51
C ALA A 82 -1.34 7.08 10.36
N ALA A 83 -0.11 6.60 10.09
CA ALA A 83 0.15 5.57 9.08
C ALA A 83 -0.39 4.19 9.49
N VAL A 84 -0.41 3.89 10.79
CA VAL A 84 -1.00 2.66 11.35
C VAL A 84 -2.51 2.67 11.16
N ASP A 85 -3.17 3.78 11.51
CA ASP A 85 -4.61 3.93 11.31
C ASP A 85 -4.98 3.91 9.82
N ALA A 86 -4.13 4.51 8.97
CA ALA A 86 -4.32 4.50 7.53
C ALA A 86 -4.21 3.07 6.97
N ALA A 87 -3.25 2.27 7.41
CA ALA A 87 -3.11 0.87 7.01
C ALA A 87 -4.34 0.03 7.40
N ALA A 88 -4.87 0.22 8.63
CA ALA A 88 -6.10 -0.43 9.07
C ALA A 88 -7.31 -0.02 8.20
N ARG A 89 -7.42 1.26 7.83
CA ARG A 89 -8.49 1.74 6.93
C ARG A 89 -8.38 1.14 5.51
N VAL A 90 -7.16 0.99 4.98
CA VAL A 90 -6.93 0.32 3.68
C VAL A 90 -7.35 -1.16 3.79
N SER A 91 -7.00 -1.85 4.89
CA SER A 91 -7.40 -3.23 5.14
C SER A 91 -8.92 -3.40 5.12
N GLY A 92 -9.68 -2.54 5.81
CA GLY A 92 -11.15 -2.58 5.79
C GLY A 92 -11.75 -2.28 4.41
N ARG A 93 -11.10 -1.42 3.60
CA ARG A 93 -11.52 -1.20 2.20
C ARG A 93 -11.19 -2.39 1.30
N ALA A 94 -10.08 -3.08 1.53
CA ALA A 94 -9.71 -4.30 0.82
C ALA A 94 -10.72 -5.42 1.11
N GLU A 95 -11.14 -5.56 2.37
CA GLU A 95 -12.19 -6.51 2.73
C GLU A 95 -13.51 -6.20 2.00
N ALA A 96 -13.93 -4.93 1.97
CA ALA A 96 -15.15 -4.53 1.30
C ALA A 96 -15.10 -4.68 -0.24
N ALA A 97 -13.94 -4.43 -0.86
CA ALA A 97 -13.81 -4.41 -2.33
C ALA A 97 -13.37 -5.76 -2.93
N LEU A 98 -12.52 -6.50 -2.24
CA LEU A 98 -11.87 -7.73 -2.72
C LEU A 98 -12.28 -8.97 -1.92
N GLY A 99 -13.03 -8.80 -0.83
CA GLY A 99 -13.49 -9.91 0.02
C GLY A 99 -12.42 -10.47 0.97
N VAL A 100 -11.23 -9.85 1.03
CA VAL A 100 -10.15 -10.23 1.97
C VAL A 100 -9.56 -9.00 2.65
N PRO A 101 -9.45 -8.98 3.99
CA PRO A 101 -8.69 -7.95 4.69
C PRO A 101 -7.18 -8.22 4.56
N LEU A 102 -6.36 -7.19 4.78
CA LEU A 102 -4.94 -7.39 5.01
C LEU A 102 -4.71 -8.08 6.36
N SER A 103 -3.75 -9.00 6.41
CA SER A 103 -3.33 -9.61 7.68
C SER A 103 -2.75 -8.58 8.64
N ALA A 104 -2.58 -8.95 9.91
CA ALA A 104 -1.93 -8.08 10.88
C ALA A 104 -0.48 -7.74 10.47
N VAL A 105 0.25 -8.71 9.90
CA VAL A 105 1.62 -8.50 9.41
C VAL A 105 1.63 -7.55 8.21
N GLU A 106 0.72 -7.73 7.26
CA GLU A 106 0.63 -6.86 6.09
C GLU A 106 0.23 -5.43 6.45
N GLN A 107 -0.61 -5.24 7.47
CA GLN A 107 -0.91 -3.91 8.00
C GLN A 107 0.33 -3.23 8.60
N GLN A 108 1.24 -3.99 9.23
CA GLN A 108 2.50 -3.43 9.72
C GLN A 108 3.38 -2.94 8.56
N TYR A 109 3.62 -3.76 7.54
CA TYR A 109 4.41 -3.32 6.37
C TYR A 109 3.76 -2.15 5.62
N LEU A 110 2.44 -2.17 5.46
CA LEU A 110 1.72 -1.07 4.84
C LEU A 110 1.91 0.23 5.64
N SER A 111 1.89 0.18 6.98
CA SER A 111 2.20 1.36 7.80
C SER A 111 3.63 1.86 7.60
N LEU A 112 4.62 0.97 7.37
CA LEU A 112 5.99 1.37 7.05
C LEU A 112 6.04 2.17 5.74
N HIS A 113 5.36 1.68 4.71
CA HIS A 113 5.29 2.36 3.42
C HIS A 113 4.57 3.71 3.50
N LEU A 114 3.45 3.77 4.22
CA LEU A 114 2.68 5.00 4.41
C LEU A 114 3.44 6.02 5.29
N GLY A 115 4.16 5.56 6.31
CA GLY A 115 5.05 6.40 7.12
C GLY A 115 6.19 6.99 6.28
N ALA A 116 6.85 6.15 5.47
CA ALA A 116 7.88 6.62 4.55
C ALA A 116 7.35 7.64 3.53
N LEU A 117 6.15 7.41 2.98
CA LEU A 117 5.49 8.36 2.09
C LEU A 117 5.23 9.70 2.79
N ALA A 118 4.69 9.67 4.02
CA ALA A 118 4.41 10.88 4.78
C ALA A 118 5.68 11.71 5.07
N LEU A 119 6.80 11.04 5.34
CA LEU A 119 8.07 11.70 5.63
C LEU A 119 8.75 12.31 4.38
N THR A 120 8.47 11.77 3.19
CA THR A 120 9.24 12.09 1.97
C THR A 120 8.45 12.80 0.88
N ALA A 121 7.11 12.73 0.92
CA ALA A 121 6.27 13.13 -0.20
C ALA A 121 5.03 13.96 0.22
N THR A 122 4.96 14.44 1.45
CA THR A 122 3.87 15.35 1.86
C THR A 122 3.92 16.62 1.01
N LYS A 123 2.78 16.99 0.43
CA LYS A 123 2.64 18.29 -0.23
C LYS A 123 2.60 19.35 0.88
N GLU A 124 3.71 20.04 1.12
CA GLU A 124 3.67 21.25 1.94
C GLU A 124 2.65 22.22 1.31
N ASN A 125 1.80 22.85 2.14
CA ASN A 125 0.77 23.82 1.71
C ASN A 125 1.36 24.79 0.66
N ARG A 126 1.13 24.51 -0.62
CA ARG A 126 1.48 25.37 -1.76
C ARG A 126 0.38 26.41 -1.97
#